data_AF-A0AAN8QQ87-F1
#
_entry.id   AF-A0AAN8QQ87-F1
#
_cell.length_a   1.000
_cell.length_b   1.000
_cell.length_c   1.000
_cell.angle_alpha   90.00
_cell.angle_beta   90.00
_cell.angle_gamma   90.00
#
_symmetry.space_group_name_H-M   'P 1'
#
loop_
_entity.id
_entity.type
_entity.pdbx_description
1 polymer ?
#
loop_
_entity_poly.entity_id
_entity_poly.type
_entity_poly.pdbx_seq_one_letter_code
_entity_poly.pdbx_strand_id
1 'polypeptide(L)'
;MGIFPDQLSKDHDAMTHVLFGRNLRLNVALTLWRRNASELVAYLIRIEDTGVLLDCLPVITKSLQDEAPCISLGCCVDLLPQVKSILASEYEEHLIVGLHWVQSVIKKWWPELSANGKSLQDSCSEDGNLQVMKQQLKEFWEEGPQLSLVPGTTGEMAKAIESYLSQLH
;
A
#
# COMPACT_ATOMS: atom_id res chain seq x y z
N MET A 1 -24.34 12.56 -36.85
CA MET A 1 -24.02 12.01 -35.52
C MET A 1 -23.60 13.18 -34.66
N GLY A 2 -24.55 13.78 -33.93
CA GLY A 2 -24.30 14.96 -33.11
C GLY A 2 -23.87 14.53 -31.72
N ILE A 3 -22.72 15.02 -31.26
CA ILE A 3 -22.33 14.93 -29.85
C ILE A 3 -23.24 15.91 -29.11
N PHE A 4 -24.10 15.41 -28.22
CA PHE A 4 -24.99 16.26 -27.42
C PHE A 4 -24.16 16.91 -26.30
N PRO A 5 -23.95 18.25 -26.30
CA PRO A 5 -23.16 18.94 -25.28
C PRO A 5 -23.70 18.71 -23.86
N ASP A 6 -25.00 18.45 -23.71
CA ASP A 6 -25.65 18.17 -22.42
C ASP A 6 -25.19 16.86 -21.77
N GLN A 7 -24.73 15.87 -22.56
CA GLN A 7 -24.18 14.63 -22.02
C GLN A 7 -22.74 14.81 -21.54
N LEU A 8 -22.00 15.79 -22.09
CA LEU A 8 -20.63 16.09 -21.72
C LEU A 8 -20.53 17.02 -20.51
N SER A 9 -21.51 17.92 -20.33
CA SER A 9 -21.62 18.79 -19.16
C SER A 9 -22.26 18.10 -17.95
N LYS A 10 -22.96 16.99 -18.18
CA LYS A 10 -23.51 16.15 -17.12
C LYS A 10 -22.35 15.68 -16.22
N ASP A 11 -22.49 15.96 -14.94
CA ASP A 11 -21.51 15.61 -13.89
C ASP A 11 -20.17 16.38 -13.93
N HIS A 12 -20.04 17.42 -14.77
CA HIS A 12 -18.84 18.27 -14.81
C HIS A 12 -18.51 18.89 -13.44
N ASP A 13 -19.53 19.40 -12.74
CA ASP A 13 -19.35 20.03 -11.43
C ASP A 13 -18.92 19.00 -10.38
N ALA A 14 -19.51 17.80 -10.41
CA ALA A 14 -19.12 16.70 -9.52
C ALA A 14 -17.66 16.29 -9.78
N MET A 15 -17.27 16.12 -11.05
CA MET A 15 -15.89 15.80 -11.42
C MET A 15 -14.91 16.91 -10.97
N THR A 16 -15.27 18.17 -11.17
CA THR A 16 -14.46 19.33 -10.73
C THR A 16 -14.27 19.33 -9.22
N HIS A 17 -15.35 19.11 -8.46
CA HIS A 17 -15.29 19.05 -7.00
C HIS A 17 -14.41 17.90 -6.50
N VAL A 18 -14.55 16.70 -7.08
CA VAL A 18 -13.74 15.52 -6.71
C VAL A 18 -12.27 15.77 -7.03
N LEU A 19 -11.94 16.21 -8.24
CA LEU A 19 -10.56 16.44 -8.67
C LEU A 19 -9.89 17.57 -7.89
N PHE A 20 -10.61 18.67 -7.63
CA PHE A 20 -10.09 19.76 -6.83
C PHE A 20 -9.81 19.35 -5.39
N GLY A 21 -10.76 18.63 -4.76
CA GLY A 21 -10.57 18.09 -3.41
C GLY A 21 -9.37 17.14 -3.32
N ARG A 22 -9.26 16.21 -4.28
CA ARG A 22 -8.13 15.28 -4.37
C ARG A 22 -6.81 16.01 -4.58
N ASN A 23 -6.76 17.02 -5.45
CA ASN A 23 -5.56 17.82 -5.69
C ASN A 23 -5.09 18.57 -4.44
N LEU A 24 -6.00 19.18 -3.68
CA LEU A 24 -5.66 19.84 -2.41
C LEU A 24 -5.02 18.85 -1.43
N ARG A 25 -5.62 17.67 -1.26
CA ARG A 25 -5.08 16.64 -0.36
C ARG A 25 -3.72 16.11 -0.82
N LEU A 26 -3.51 15.97 -2.14
CA LEU A 26 -2.23 15.57 -2.71
C LEU A 26 -1.13 16.63 -2.55
N ASN A 27 -1.46 17.92 -2.63
CA ASN A 27 -0.50 18.99 -2.36
C ASN A 27 -0.02 18.97 -0.89
N VAL A 28 -0.93 18.67 0.05
CA VAL A 28 -0.58 18.47 1.46
C VAL A 28 0.30 17.22 1.60
N ALA A 29 -0.11 16.09 1.00
CA ALA A 29 0.66 14.85 1.02
C ALA A 29 2.09 15.05 0.49
N LEU A 30 2.26 15.72 -0.65
CA LEU A 30 3.57 16.02 -1.23
C LEU A 30 4.44 16.88 -0.30
N THR A 31 3.84 17.84 0.39
CA THR A 31 4.54 18.70 1.35
C THR A 31 5.06 17.88 2.54
N LEU A 32 4.23 16.98 3.07
CA LEU A 32 4.61 16.11 4.18
C LEU A 32 5.66 15.08 3.75
N TRP A 33 5.50 14.48 2.57
CA TRP A 33 6.47 13.53 2.00
C TRP A 33 7.88 14.09 1.95
N ARG A 34 8.03 15.34 1.48
CA ARG A 34 9.33 16.03 1.39
C ARG A 34 9.96 16.32 2.75
N ARG A 35 9.15 16.40 3.81
CA ARG A 35 9.61 16.66 5.17
C ARG A 35 9.97 15.37 5.89
N ASN A 36 9.03 14.44 5.94
CA ASN A 36 9.14 13.20 6.67
C ASN A 36 8.09 12.19 6.18
N ALA A 37 8.53 10.99 5.78
CA ALA A 37 7.64 9.91 5.36
C ALA A 37 6.62 9.51 6.46
N SER A 38 7.00 9.56 7.73
CA SER A 38 6.10 9.26 8.84
C SER A 38 4.97 10.28 8.96
N GLU A 39 5.24 11.56 8.68
CA GLU A 39 4.20 12.60 8.67
C GLU A 39 3.21 12.37 7.51
N LEU A 40 3.70 11.95 6.34
CA LEU A 40 2.84 11.55 5.23
C LEU A 40 1.93 10.39 5.64
N VAL A 41 2.50 9.31 6.20
CA VAL A 41 1.73 8.11 6.56
C VAL A 41 0.67 8.43 7.60
N ALA A 42 1.01 9.19 8.64
CA ALA A 42 0.04 9.65 9.64
C ALA A 42 -1.08 10.49 9.02
N TYR A 43 -0.76 11.33 8.03
CA TYR A 43 -1.76 12.09 7.30
C TYR A 43 -2.68 11.21 6.47
N LEU A 44 -2.14 10.24 5.71
CA LEU A 44 -2.92 9.31 4.90
C LEU A 44 -3.88 8.49 5.75
N ILE A 45 -3.42 7.99 6.90
CA ILE A 45 -4.24 7.29 7.90
C ILE A 45 -5.35 8.18 8.42
N ARG A 46 -5.06 9.46 8.70
CA ARG A 46 -6.06 10.36 9.26
C ARG A 46 -7.17 10.75 8.28
N ILE A 47 -6.86 10.87 6.99
CA ILE A 47 -7.86 11.31 6.00
C ILE A 47 -8.71 10.18 5.44
N GLU A 48 -8.23 8.94 5.52
CA GLU A 48 -8.91 7.71 5.03
C GLU A 48 -9.47 7.85 3.59
N ASP A 49 -8.78 8.64 2.76
CA ASP A 49 -9.17 8.88 1.37
C ASP A 49 -8.48 7.87 0.46
N THR A 50 -9.22 6.83 0.05
CA THR A 50 -8.71 5.74 -0.80
C THR A 50 -8.11 6.28 -2.10
N GLY A 51 -8.69 7.33 -2.69
CA GLY A 51 -8.18 7.91 -3.93
C GLY A 51 -6.80 8.53 -3.72
N VAL A 52 -6.63 9.31 -2.65
CA VAL A 52 -5.32 9.91 -2.31
C VAL A 52 -4.30 8.82 -1.96
N LEU A 53 -4.72 7.79 -1.23
CA LEU A 53 -3.85 6.66 -0.90
C LEU A 53 -3.37 5.94 -2.17
N LEU A 54 -4.26 5.65 -3.12
CA LEU A 54 -3.93 5.00 -4.39
C LEU A 54 -2.97 5.83 -5.26
N ASP A 55 -3.02 7.17 -5.20
CA ASP A 55 -2.03 8.01 -5.89
C ASP A 55 -0.66 7.99 -5.21
N CYS A 56 -0.66 7.92 -3.88
CA CYS A 56 0.56 7.99 -3.08
C CYS A 56 1.26 6.63 -2.96
N LEU A 57 0.53 5.52 -2.98
CA LEU A 57 1.06 4.18 -2.77
C LEU A 57 2.12 3.77 -3.82
N PRO A 58 1.99 4.08 -5.12
CA PRO A 58 3.04 3.86 -6.10
C PRO A 58 4.33 4.64 -5.80
N VAL A 59 4.22 5.88 -5.31
CA VAL A 59 5.38 6.71 -4.92
C VAL A 59 6.09 6.12 -3.71
N ILE A 60 5.31 5.71 -2.70
CA ILE A 60 5.83 5.02 -1.52
C ILE A 60 6.49 3.70 -1.92
N THR A 61 5.86 2.93 -2.80
CA THR A 61 6.39 1.65 -3.28
C THR A 61 7.73 1.83 -3.97
N LYS A 62 7.86 2.85 -4.83
CA LYS A 62 9.12 3.17 -5.47
C LYS A 62 10.21 3.49 -4.43
N SER A 63 9.89 4.26 -3.40
CA SER A 63 10.84 4.57 -2.33
C SER A 63 11.32 3.34 -1.56
N LEU A 64 10.48 2.29 -1.41
CA LEU A 64 10.89 1.02 -0.80
C LEU A 64 11.91 0.26 -1.65
N GLN A 65 11.82 0.41 -2.97
CA GLN A 65 12.71 -0.26 -3.93
C GLN A 65 14.06 0.46 -4.10
N ASP A 66 14.17 1.71 -3.65
CA ASP A 66 15.40 2.48 -3.67
C ASP A 66 16.42 1.95 -2.63
N GLU A 67 17.71 2.24 -2.86
CA GLU A 67 18.82 1.78 -2.00
C GLU A 67 18.69 2.32 -0.57
N ALA A 68 18.40 3.61 -0.43
CA ALA A 68 18.15 4.29 0.84
C ALA A 68 16.65 4.62 0.96
N PRO A 69 15.83 3.76 1.59
CA PRO A 69 14.40 3.99 1.68
C PRO A 69 14.09 5.18 2.59
N CYS A 70 13.18 6.04 2.16
CA CYS A 70 12.68 7.15 2.99
C CYS A 70 11.63 6.69 4.01
N ILE A 71 11.06 5.49 3.81
CA ILE A 71 10.00 4.88 4.62
C ILE A 71 10.61 3.84 5.56
N SER A 72 10.19 3.87 6.83
CA SER A 72 10.55 2.84 7.83
C SER A 72 9.57 1.66 7.83
N LEU A 73 9.99 0.54 8.41
CA LEU A 73 9.10 -0.62 8.60
C LEU A 73 7.87 -0.28 9.47
N GLY A 74 8.04 0.55 10.50
CA GLY A 74 6.91 1.01 11.34
C GLY A 74 5.86 1.76 10.53
N CYS A 75 6.28 2.61 9.59
CA CYS A 75 5.36 3.26 8.66
C CYS A 75 4.60 2.26 7.78
N CYS A 76 5.25 1.16 7.38
CA CYS A 76 4.57 0.09 6.63
C CYS A 76 3.57 -0.66 7.50
N VAL A 77 3.89 -0.93 8.77
CA VAL A 77 2.97 -1.53 9.76
C VAL A 77 1.71 -0.68 9.89
N ASP A 78 1.88 0.63 10.07
CA ASP A 78 0.77 1.58 10.23
C ASP A 78 -0.09 1.70 8.96
N LEU A 79 0.53 1.57 7.78
CA LEU A 79 -0.15 1.71 6.49
C LEU A 79 -0.89 0.43 6.06
N LEU A 80 -0.41 -0.75 6.48
CA LEU A 80 -0.90 -2.04 6.03
C LEU A 80 -2.43 -2.20 6.18
N PRO A 81 -3.09 -1.80 7.28
CA PRO A 81 -4.56 -1.90 7.39
C PRO A 81 -5.33 -1.20 6.27
N GLN A 82 -4.86 -0.03 5.79
CA GLN A 82 -5.49 0.64 4.65
C GLN A 82 -5.17 -0.04 3.32
N VAL A 83 -3.99 -0.65 3.19
CA VAL A 83 -3.69 -1.45 2.00
C VAL A 83 -4.55 -2.72 1.96
N LYS A 84 -4.88 -3.32 3.13
CA LYS A 84 -5.83 -4.44 3.20
C LYS A 84 -7.22 -4.04 2.67
N SER A 85 -7.70 -2.83 2.95
CA SER A 85 -8.99 -2.36 2.41
C SER A 85 -8.93 -2.15 0.90
N ILE A 86 -7.80 -1.65 0.37
CA ILE A 86 -7.54 -1.59 -1.08
C ILE A 86 -7.57 -2.99 -1.71
N LEU A 87 -6.98 -3.99 -1.06
CA LEU A 87 -6.93 -5.37 -1.56
C LEU A 87 -8.27 -6.11 -1.47
N ALA A 88 -9.26 -5.54 -0.78
CA ALA A 88 -10.65 -6.02 -0.76
C ALA A 88 -11.54 -5.32 -1.81
N SER A 89 -10.98 -4.40 -2.60
CA SER A 89 -11.68 -3.66 -3.65
C SER A 89 -12.11 -4.53 -4.82
N GLU A 90 -13.23 -4.18 -5.46
CA GLU A 90 -13.68 -4.82 -6.72
C GLU A 90 -12.88 -4.36 -7.96
N TYR A 91 -12.16 -3.25 -7.85
CA TYR A 91 -11.37 -2.68 -8.95
C TYR A 91 -9.99 -3.33 -9.08
N GLU A 92 -9.70 -3.90 -10.24
CA GLU A 92 -8.41 -4.57 -10.52
C GLU A 92 -7.20 -3.64 -10.36
N GLU A 93 -7.30 -2.38 -10.82
CA GLU A 93 -6.21 -1.41 -10.69
C GLU A 93 -5.84 -1.16 -9.21
N HIS A 94 -6.82 -1.18 -8.31
CA HIS A 94 -6.58 -1.05 -6.87
C HIS A 94 -5.80 -2.27 -6.35
N LEU A 95 -6.21 -3.47 -6.77
CA LEU A 95 -5.54 -4.72 -6.39
C LEU A 95 -4.09 -4.72 -6.83
N ILE A 96 -3.81 -4.35 -8.08
CA ILE A 96 -2.44 -4.30 -8.62
C ILE A 96 -1.57 -3.35 -7.79
N VAL A 97 -2.07 -2.14 -7.51
CA VAL A 97 -1.34 -1.13 -6.73
C VAL A 97 -1.06 -1.63 -5.31
N GLY A 98 -2.06 -2.23 -4.64
CA GLY A 98 -1.89 -2.81 -3.31
C GLY A 98 -0.92 -3.99 -3.28
N LEU A 99 -1.04 -4.93 -4.21
CA LEU A 99 -0.20 -6.13 -4.28
C LEU A 99 1.26 -5.75 -4.59
N HIS A 100 1.49 -4.77 -5.47
CA HIS A 100 2.84 -4.30 -5.78
C HIS A 100 3.52 -3.67 -4.57
N TRP A 101 2.76 -2.92 -3.76
CA TRP A 101 3.27 -2.38 -2.50
C TRP A 101 3.59 -3.51 -1.50
N VAL A 102 2.67 -4.45 -1.26
CA VAL A 102 2.89 -5.58 -0.34
C VAL A 102 4.12 -6.40 -0.75
N GLN A 103 4.24 -6.70 -2.05
CA GLN A 103 5.40 -7.42 -2.57
C GLN A 103 6.71 -6.65 -2.33
N SER A 104 6.70 -5.33 -2.48
CA SER A 104 7.88 -4.49 -2.27
C SER A 104 8.29 -4.43 -0.80
N VAL A 105 7.32 -4.36 0.12
CA VAL A 105 7.55 -4.49 1.57
C VAL A 105 8.20 -5.83 1.88
N ILE A 106 7.59 -6.94 1.45
CA ILE A 106 8.11 -8.28 1.71
C ILE A 106 9.53 -8.44 1.16
N LYS A 107 9.79 -8.00 -0.07
CA LYS A 107 11.13 -8.10 -0.67
C LYS A 107 12.17 -7.27 0.06
N LYS A 108 11.83 -6.05 0.49
CA LYS A 108 12.76 -5.14 1.16
C LYS A 108 13.23 -5.69 2.50
N TRP A 109 12.29 -6.23 3.28
CA TRP A 109 12.57 -6.77 4.61
C TRP A 109 12.63 -8.30 4.64
N TRP A 110 12.80 -8.95 3.49
CA TRP A 110 12.86 -10.42 3.43
C TRP A 110 13.99 -11.02 4.29
N PRO A 111 15.23 -10.48 4.28
CA PRO A 111 16.31 -11.00 5.12
C PRO A 111 15.96 -11.01 6.61
N GLU A 112 15.28 -9.97 7.08
CA GLU A 112 14.85 -9.82 8.47
C GLU A 112 13.63 -10.69 8.76
N LEU A 113 12.62 -10.68 7.89
CA LEU A 113 11.38 -11.45 8.05
C LEU A 113 11.62 -12.97 8.05
N SER A 114 12.57 -13.44 7.24
CA SER A 114 12.96 -14.84 7.14
C SER A 114 13.94 -15.29 8.22
N ALA A 115 14.59 -14.35 8.92
CA ALA A 115 15.50 -14.66 10.01
C ALA A 115 14.71 -15.21 11.21
N ASN A 116 14.91 -16.50 11.48
CA ASN A 116 14.26 -17.17 12.61
C ASN A 116 14.99 -16.82 13.93
N GLY A 117 14.78 -15.60 14.44
CA GLY A 117 15.19 -15.16 15.78
C GLY A 117 16.69 -15.18 16.10
N LYS A 118 17.58 -15.27 15.10
CA LYS A 118 19.04 -15.38 15.30
C LYS A 118 19.82 -14.07 15.15
N SER A 119 19.15 -12.94 14.93
CA SER A 119 19.82 -11.64 14.94
C SER A 119 20.09 -11.24 16.38
N LEU A 120 21.36 -11.02 16.72
CA LEU A 120 21.81 -10.53 18.00
C LEU A 120 21.04 -9.26 18.38
N GLN A 121 20.42 -9.35 19.55
CA GLN A 121 19.91 -8.32 20.43
C GLN A 121 20.72 -7.00 20.35
N ASP A 122 20.37 -6.07 19.44
CA ASP A 122 20.94 -4.71 19.48
C ASP A 122 20.03 -3.56 18.97
N SER A 123 18.75 -3.80 18.63
CA SER A 123 17.81 -2.71 18.34
C SER A 123 16.37 -3.02 18.76
N CYS A 124 16.03 -2.63 19.99
CA CYS A 124 14.78 -2.94 20.70
C CYS A 124 13.48 -2.42 20.02
N SER A 125 13.53 -1.61 18.97
CA SER A 125 12.34 -1.05 18.31
C SER A 125 11.99 -1.67 16.94
N GLU A 126 12.98 -2.19 16.21
CA GLU A 126 12.74 -2.76 14.87
C GLU A 126 12.23 -4.20 14.94
N ASP A 127 12.66 -4.97 15.95
CA ASP A 127 12.18 -6.34 16.18
C ASP A 127 10.66 -6.37 16.44
N GLY A 128 10.14 -5.43 17.24
CA GLY A 128 8.69 -5.33 17.50
C GLY A 128 7.88 -5.06 16.22
N ASN A 129 8.31 -4.11 15.39
CA ASN A 129 7.65 -3.80 14.12
C ASN A 129 7.75 -4.96 13.13
N LEU A 130 8.85 -5.72 13.14
CA LEU A 130 9.03 -6.90 12.31
C LEU A 130 8.05 -8.01 12.70
N GLN A 131 7.89 -8.29 13.99
CA GLN A 131 6.91 -9.28 14.47
C GLN A 131 5.48 -8.85 14.14
N VAL A 132 5.14 -7.58 14.35
CA VAL A 132 3.81 -7.05 14.02
C VAL A 132 3.55 -7.15 12.52
N MET A 133 4.50 -6.73 11.67
CA MET A 133 4.37 -6.85 10.22
C MET A 133 4.17 -8.30 9.78
N LYS A 134 5.01 -9.22 10.30
CA LYS A 134 4.93 -10.66 10.00
C LYS A 134 3.55 -11.21 10.35
N GLN A 135 3.05 -10.89 11.55
CA GLN A 135 1.74 -11.32 12.02
C GLN A 135 0.62 -10.75 11.14
N GLN A 136 0.61 -9.44 10.88
CA GLN A 136 -0.43 -8.80 10.07
C GLN A 136 -0.47 -9.32 8.63
N LEU A 137 0.68 -9.67 8.04
CA LEU A 137 0.77 -10.27 6.70
C LEU A 137 0.20 -11.69 6.69
N LYS A 138 0.53 -12.52 7.69
CA LYS A 138 -0.02 -13.88 7.82
C LYS A 138 -1.54 -13.85 7.99
N GLU A 139 -2.04 -13.12 8.97
CA GLU A 139 -3.48 -12.98 9.24
C GLU A 139 -4.24 -12.54 8.00
N PHE A 140 -3.70 -11.55 7.28
CA PHE A 140 -4.33 -11.07 6.06
C PHE A 140 -4.40 -12.13 4.96
N TRP A 141 -3.37 -12.95 4.82
CA TRP A 141 -3.34 -13.93 3.74
C TRP A 141 -4.11 -15.21 4.06
N GLU A 142 -4.27 -15.53 5.35
CA GLU A 142 -5.10 -16.65 5.82
C GLU A 142 -6.60 -16.29 5.80
N GLU A 143 -6.95 -15.07 6.22
CA GLU A 143 -8.36 -14.60 6.32
C GLU A 143 -8.84 -13.84 5.08
N GLY A 144 -7.92 -13.43 4.21
CA GLY A 144 -8.19 -12.50 3.12
C GLY A 144 -8.85 -13.11 1.89
N PRO A 145 -9.23 -12.26 0.91
CA PRO A 145 -9.75 -12.73 -0.36
C PRO A 145 -8.75 -13.68 -1.04
N GLN A 146 -9.24 -14.77 -1.63
CA GLN A 146 -8.45 -15.75 -2.37
C GLN A 146 -7.96 -15.19 -3.71
N LEU A 147 -7.21 -14.08 -3.66
CA LEU A 147 -6.68 -13.36 -4.81
C LEU A 147 -5.78 -14.25 -5.66
N SER A 148 -5.14 -15.26 -5.05
CA SER A 148 -4.33 -16.25 -5.77
C SER A 148 -5.14 -17.18 -6.68
N LEU A 149 -6.47 -17.25 -6.54
CA LEU A 149 -7.34 -18.01 -7.45
C LEU A 149 -7.82 -17.18 -8.65
N VAL A 150 -7.65 -15.86 -8.62
CA VAL A 150 -8.06 -14.97 -9.72
C VAL A 150 -7.16 -15.24 -10.93
N PRO A 151 -7.71 -15.39 -12.16
CA PRO A 151 -6.89 -15.53 -13.35
C PRO A 151 -6.22 -14.20 -13.74
N GLY A 152 -5.08 -14.27 -14.42
CA GLY A 152 -4.37 -13.09 -14.93
C GLY A 152 -3.32 -12.53 -13.97
N THR A 153 -2.82 -11.33 -14.29
CA THR A 153 -1.65 -10.73 -13.65
C THR A 153 -1.83 -10.52 -12.14
N THR A 154 -3.02 -10.11 -11.72
CA THR A 154 -3.37 -9.92 -10.31
C THR A 154 -3.20 -11.20 -9.49
N GLY A 155 -3.71 -12.34 -9.99
CA GLY A 155 -3.57 -13.61 -9.30
C GLY A 155 -2.16 -14.19 -9.34
N GLU A 156 -1.41 -13.97 -10.42
CA GLU A 156 0.01 -14.34 -10.48
C GLU A 156 0.84 -13.58 -9.44
N MET A 157 0.59 -12.28 -9.27
CA MET A 157 1.21 -11.49 -8.21
C MET A 157 0.83 -11.97 -6.81
N ALA A 158 -0.45 -12.28 -6.58
CA ALA A 158 -0.93 -12.81 -5.32
C ALA A 158 -0.28 -14.17 -4.99
N LYS A 159 -0.17 -15.10 -5.95
CA LYS A 159 0.55 -16.37 -5.77
C LYS A 159 2.02 -16.16 -5.40
N ALA A 160 2.68 -15.19 -6.03
CA ALA A 160 4.06 -14.88 -5.69
C ALA A 160 4.19 -14.42 -4.24
N ILE A 161 3.28 -13.56 -3.76
CA ILE A 161 3.24 -13.13 -2.35
C ILE A 161 2.95 -14.31 -1.42
N GLU A 162 1.95 -15.13 -1.73
CA GLU A 162 1.61 -16.34 -0.96
C GLU A 162 2.81 -17.29 -0.81
N SER A 163 3.62 -17.42 -1.86
CA SER A 163 4.85 -18.23 -1.83
C SER A 163 5.91 -17.68 -0.87
N TYR A 164 6.00 -16.37 -0.68
CA TYR A 164 6.86 -15.78 0.35
C TYR A 164 6.27 -15.99 1.73
N LEU A 165 4.97 -15.76 1.91
CA LEU A 165 4.34 -15.85 3.23
C LEU A 165 4.32 -17.28 3.78
N SER A 166 4.16 -18.30 2.93
CA SER A 166 4.26 -19.71 3.33
C SER A 166 5.66 -20.13 3.81
N GLN A 167 6.71 -19.37 3.46
CA GLN A 167 8.07 -19.60 3.95
C GLN A 167 8.34 -18.93 5.30
N LEU A 168 7.48 -17.99 5.73
CA LEU A 168 7.55 -17.36 7.04
C LEU A 168 7.06 -18.35 8.10
N HIS A 169 7.95 -19.16 8.67
CA HIS A 169 7.66 -19.99 9.84
C HIS A 169 7.35 -19.13 11.06
#